data_AF-A0A845UAR8-F1
#
_entry.id   AF-A0A845UAR8-F1
#
_cell.length_a   1.000
_cell.length_b   1.000
_cell.length_c   1.000
_cell.angle_alpha   90.00
_cell.angle_beta   90.00
_cell.angle_gamma   90.00
#
_symmetry.space_group_name_H-M   'P 1'
#
loop_
_entity.id
_entity.type
_entity.pdbx_description
1 polymer ?
#
loop_
_entity_poly.entity_id
_entity_poly.type
_entity_poly.pdbx_seq_one_letter_code
_entity_poly.pdbx_strand_id
1 'polypeptide(L)'
;MWVFLVVLALIIIAAQVLLWRLQRDLLMNVRDAQRRMQSLEAAVGRLSSARPGVQKRNGAQDMGADHVLMAEATAEDEENRYQRARLLAESGRDARYIAAACQVGEEEADLLIRLLRK
;
A
#
# COMPACT_ATOMS: atom_id res chain seq x y z
N MET A 1 -46.95 24.61 -3.39
CA MET A 1 -46.32 24.51 -2.05
C MET A 1 -45.86 23.10 -1.71
N TRP A 2 -46.69 22.06 -1.87
CA TRP A 2 -46.31 20.66 -1.56
C TRP A 2 -45.07 20.12 -2.29
N VAL A 3 -44.86 20.52 -3.55
CA VAL A 3 -43.70 20.08 -4.34
C VAL A 3 -42.37 20.52 -3.71
N PHE A 4 -42.32 21.72 -3.13
CA PHE A 4 -41.12 22.20 -2.44
C PHE A 4 -40.79 21.37 -1.20
N LEU A 5 -41.81 20.90 -0.47
CA LEU A 5 -41.61 20.03 0.69
C LEU A 5 -41.08 18.65 0.29
N VAL A 6 -41.58 18.10 -0.82
CA VAL A 6 -41.11 16.81 -1.35
C VAL A 6 -39.65 16.90 -1.83
N VAL A 7 -39.29 17.98 -2.53
CA VAL A 7 -37.90 18.20 -2.97
C VAL A 7 -36.97 18.39 -1.78
N LEU A 8 -37.38 19.15 -0.76
CA LEU A 8 -36.59 19.34 0.46
C LEU A 8 -36.36 18.01 1.18
N ALA A 9 -37.39 17.18 1.31
CA ALA A 9 -37.28 15.86 1.94
C ALA A 9 -36.31 14.94 1.18
N LEU A 10 -36.36 14.95 -0.17
CA LEU A 10 -35.43 14.18 -1.00
C LEU A 10 -33.98 14.60 -0.81
N ILE A 11 -33.71 15.91 -0.71
CA ILE A 11 -32.36 16.44 -0.47
C ILE A 11 -31.84 15.98 0.90
N ILE A 12 -32.68 16.03 1.93
CA ILE A 12 -32.31 15.58 3.29
C ILE A 12 -31.99 14.09 3.30
N ILE A 13 -32.82 13.26 2.65
CA ILE A 13 -32.59 11.81 2.55
C ILE A 13 -31.29 11.53 1.79
N ALA A 14 -31.04 12.21 0.68
CA ALA A 14 -29.81 12.06 -0.09
C ALA A 14 -28.57 12.42 0.74
N ALA A 15 -28.63 13.53 1.50
CA ALA A 15 -27.55 13.95 2.38
C ALA A 15 -27.27 12.92 3.48
N GLN A 16 -28.32 12.36 4.12
CA GLN A 16 -28.15 11.32 5.14
C GLN A 16 -27.52 10.05 4.59
N VAL A 17 -27.94 9.60 3.41
CA VAL A 17 -27.34 8.43 2.74
C VAL A 17 -25.87 8.68 2.42
N LEU A 18 -25.52 9.89 1.94
CA LEU A 18 -24.13 10.25 1.64
C LEU A 18 -23.26 10.25 2.90
N LEU A 19 -23.78 10.81 4.00
CA LEU A 19 -23.12 10.80 5.31
C LEU A 19 -22.88 9.39 5.83
N TRP A 20 -23.88 8.51 5.69
CA TRP A 20 -23.76 7.11 6.08
C TRP A 20 -22.72 6.38 5.22
N ARG A 21 -22.65 6.69 3.93
CA ARG A 21 -21.67 6.11 3.01
C ARG A 21 -20.24 6.56 3.35
N LEU A 22 -20.04 7.85 3.59
CA LEU A 22 -18.76 8.43 4.02
C LEU A 22 -18.28 7.84 5.34
N GLN A 23 -19.17 7.72 6.33
CA GLN A 23 -18.83 7.08 7.60
C GLN A 23 -18.46 5.60 7.43
N ARG A 24 -19.17 4.89 6.54
CA ARG A 24 -18.88 3.48 6.25
C ARG A 24 -17.54 3.30 5.55
N ASP A 25 -17.20 4.17 4.61
CA ASP A 25 -15.91 4.15 3.90
C ASP A 25 -14.75 4.50 4.84
N LEU A 26 -14.94 5.46 5.75
CA LEU A 26 -13.97 5.77 6.80
C LEU A 26 -13.76 4.57 7.74
N LEU A 27 -14.82 3.89 8.16
CA LEU A 27 -14.72 2.69 9.01
C LEU A 27 -14.03 1.52 8.31
N MET A 28 -14.26 1.34 7.01
CA MET A 28 -13.59 0.31 6.20
C MET A 28 -12.09 0.63 6.06
N ASN A 29 -11.75 1.87 5.71
CA ASN A 29 -10.36 2.30 5.56
C ASN A 29 -9.57 2.27 6.86
N VAL A 30 -10.19 2.62 7.99
CA VAL A 30 -9.56 2.55 9.31
C VAL A 30 -9.31 1.09 9.72
N ARG A 31 -10.23 0.18 9.42
CA ARG A 31 -10.03 -1.26 9.68
C ARG A 31 -8.90 -1.84 8.83
N ASP A 32 -8.81 -1.46 7.57
CA ASP A 32 -7.73 -1.90 6.69
C ASP A 32 -6.37 -1.32 7.11
N ALA A 33 -6.33 -0.06 7.54
CA ALA A 33 -5.13 0.55 8.12
C ALA A 33 -4.70 -0.13 9.42
N GLN A 34 -5.65 -0.47 10.31
CA GLN A 34 -5.36 -1.20 11.55
C GLN A 34 -4.82 -2.62 11.30
N ARG A 35 -5.37 -3.36 10.32
CA ARG A 35 -4.86 -4.69 9.96
C ARG A 35 -3.41 -4.63 9.48
N ARG A 36 -3.06 -3.62 8.69
CA ARG A 36 -1.69 -3.39 8.23
C ARG A 36 -0.76 -3.04 9.40
N MET A 37 -1.18 -2.15 10.30
CA MET A 37 -0.42 -1.84 11.51
C MET A 37 -0.20 -3.06 12.40
N GLN A 38 -1.20 -3.92 12.61
CA GLN A 38 -1.04 -5.15 13.40
C GLN A 38 -0.06 -6.13 12.76
N SER A 39 -0.07 -6.25 11.43
CA SER A 39 0.91 -7.10 10.74
C SER A 39 2.35 -6.55 10.85
N LEU A 40 2.51 -5.22 10.80
CA LEU A 40 3.80 -4.56 10.98
C LEU A 40 4.28 -4.68 12.43
N GLU A 41 3.39 -4.52 13.40
CA GLU A 41 3.69 -4.65 14.82
C GLU A 41 4.07 -6.09 15.19
N ALA A 42 3.42 -7.09 14.60
CA ALA A 42 3.81 -8.49 14.75
C ALA A 42 5.19 -8.79 14.14
N ALA A 43 5.50 -8.22 12.97
CA ALA A 43 6.82 -8.34 12.35
C ALA A 43 7.91 -7.63 13.17
N VAL A 44 7.63 -6.42 13.66
CA VAL A 44 8.52 -5.65 14.54
C VAL A 44 8.70 -6.34 15.89
N GLY A 45 7.66 -6.93 16.47
CA GLY A 45 7.75 -7.71 17.71
C GLY A 45 8.64 -8.95 17.56
N ARG A 46 8.58 -9.62 16.41
CA ARG A 46 9.49 -10.74 16.07
C ARG A 46 10.92 -10.27 15.86
N LEU A 47 11.13 -9.15 15.17
CA LEU A 47 12.46 -8.55 14.99
C LEU A 47 13.05 -8.04 16.31
N SER A 48 12.23 -7.45 17.17
CA SER A 48 12.63 -6.93 18.48
C SER A 48 12.99 -8.05 19.45
N SER A 49 12.20 -9.14 19.47
CA SER A 49 12.52 -10.34 20.26
C SER A 49 13.73 -11.12 19.72
N ALA A 50 14.03 -11.04 18.42
CA ALA A 50 15.24 -11.60 17.82
C ALA A 50 16.51 -10.73 18.03
N ARG A 51 16.37 -9.48 18.50
CA ARG A 51 17.46 -8.49 18.58
C ARG A 51 18.08 -8.20 19.98
N PRO A 52 18.06 -9.07 21.01
CA PRO A 52 18.86 -8.81 22.21
C PRO A 52 20.35 -9.21 22.08
N GLY A 53 20.83 -9.65 20.89
CA GLY A 53 22.19 -10.20 20.73
C GLY A 53 23.16 -9.48 19.78
N VAL A 54 22.71 -8.56 18.92
CA VAL A 54 23.52 -8.03 17.79
C VAL A 54 24.19 -6.68 18.12
N GLN A 55 24.66 -6.48 19.35
CA GLN A 55 25.38 -5.24 19.72
C GLN A 55 26.79 -5.48 20.28
N LYS A 56 27.30 -6.72 20.27
CA LYS A 56 28.61 -7.07 20.86
C LYS A 56 29.61 -7.72 19.90
N ARG A 57 29.52 -7.45 18.58
CA ARG A 57 30.45 -8.04 17.60
C ARG A 57 30.90 -7.13 16.45
N ASN A 58 30.90 -5.81 16.62
CA ASN A 58 31.45 -4.87 15.62
C ASN A 58 32.89 -4.45 15.95
N GLY A 59 33.73 -5.36 16.44
CA GLY A 59 35.09 -5.06 16.89
C GLY A 59 36.23 -5.70 16.07
N ALA A 60 35.96 -6.70 15.24
CA ALA A 60 37.00 -7.37 14.48
C ALA A 60 36.40 -8.25 13.38
N GLN A 61 37.00 -8.26 12.20
CA GLN A 61 36.70 -9.08 11.00
C GLN A 61 35.45 -8.61 10.24
N ASP A 62 35.45 -8.41 8.92
CA ASP A 62 36.42 -8.69 7.88
C ASP A 62 35.97 -7.86 6.66
N MET A 63 36.86 -7.08 6.08
CA MET A 63 36.58 -6.36 4.83
C MET A 63 36.55 -7.37 3.70
N GLY A 64 35.38 -7.68 3.13
CA GLY A 64 35.34 -8.47 1.89
C GLY A 64 33.99 -9.00 1.40
N ALA A 65 32.92 -8.96 2.20
CA ALA A 65 31.67 -9.65 1.84
C ALA A 65 30.39 -8.78 1.87
N ASP A 66 30.51 -7.45 1.95
CA ASP A 66 29.35 -6.57 2.15
C ASP A 66 28.66 -6.12 0.85
N HIS A 67 29.29 -6.37 -0.31
CA HIS A 67 28.74 -5.94 -1.61
C HIS A 67 27.73 -6.93 -2.23
N VAL A 68 27.68 -8.19 -1.79
CA VAL A 68 26.79 -9.20 -2.40
C VAL A 68 25.44 -9.26 -1.69
N LEU A 69 25.41 -9.10 -0.37
CA LEU A 69 24.18 -9.14 0.43
C LEU A 69 23.28 -7.90 0.28
N MET A 70 23.83 -6.75 -0.12
CA MET A 70 23.02 -5.58 -0.47
C MET A 70 22.32 -5.72 -1.83
N ALA A 71 22.93 -6.43 -2.79
CA ALA A 71 22.36 -6.60 -4.14
C ALA A 71 21.13 -7.52 -4.13
N GLU A 72 21.15 -8.59 -3.33
CA GLU A 72 20.00 -9.50 -3.16
C GLU A 72 18.83 -8.84 -2.43
N ALA A 73 19.10 -8.05 -1.37
CA ALA A 73 18.05 -7.31 -0.68
C ALA A 73 17.38 -6.26 -1.57
N THR A 74 18.14 -5.57 -2.43
CA THR A 74 17.57 -4.62 -3.41
C THR A 74 16.83 -5.31 -4.55
N ALA A 75 17.27 -6.49 -4.97
CA ALA A 75 16.63 -7.25 -6.05
C ALA A 75 15.28 -7.84 -5.62
N GLU A 76 15.20 -8.41 -4.41
CA GLU A 76 13.92 -8.89 -3.85
C GLU A 76 12.92 -7.74 -3.66
N ASP A 77 13.38 -6.56 -3.21
CA ASP A 77 12.55 -5.37 -3.08
C ASP A 77 12.14 -4.77 -4.43
N GLU A 78 12.96 -4.90 -5.48
CA GLU A 78 12.60 -4.53 -6.85
C GLU A 78 11.57 -5.49 -7.45
N GLU A 79 11.80 -6.78 -7.34
CA GLU A 79 10.90 -7.81 -7.88
C GLU A 79 9.51 -7.73 -7.23
N ASN A 80 9.45 -7.47 -5.92
CA ASN A 80 8.20 -7.26 -5.19
C ASN A 80 7.45 -6.00 -5.68
N ARG A 81 8.16 -4.90 -5.97
CA ARG A 81 7.58 -3.67 -6.50
C ARG A 81 6.94 -3.88 -7.87
N TYR A 82 7.63 -4.57 -8.78
CA TYR A 82 7.12 -4.89 -10.12
C TYR A 82 5.96 -5.88 -10.10
N GLN A 83 6.03 -6.91 -9.25
CA GLN A 83 4.95 -7.88 -9.10
C GLN A 83 3.68 -7.23 -8.56
N ARG A 84 3.83 -6.30 -7.62
CA ARG A 84 2.73 -5.49 -7.09
C ARG A 84 2.18 -4.51 -8.13
N ALA A 85 3.04 -3.91 -8.95
CA ALA A 85 2.62 -3.03 -10.05
C ALA A 85 1.80 -3.79 -11.09
N ARG A 86 2.20 -5.02 -11.41
CA ARG A 86 1.50 -5.92 -12.31
C ARG A 86 0.11 -6.29 -11.80
N LEU A 87 -0.02 -6.67 -10.53
CA LEU A 87 -1.32 -6.98 -9.91
C LEU A 87 -2.27 -5.76 -9.93
N LEU A 88 -1.73 -4.56 -9.71
CA LEU A 88 -2.52 -3.33 -9.78
C LEU A 88 -2.94 -3.00 -11.22
N ALA A 89 -2.07 -3.24 -12.20
CA ALA A 89 -2.39 -3.07 -13.61
C ALA A 89 -3.46 -4.07 -14.08
N GLU A 90 -3.41 -5.33 -13.63
CA GLU A 90 -4.43 -6.35 -13.88
C GLU A 90 -5.80 -5.97 -13.27
N SER A 91 -5.79 -5.25 -12.13
CA SER A 91 -7.02 -4.72 -11.52
C SER A 91 -7.61 -3.50 -12.26
N GLY A 92 -6.97 -3.02 -13.31
CA GLY A 92 -7.43 -1.89 -14.12
C GLY A 92 -7.19 -0.51 -13.49
N ARG A 93 -6.18 -0.39 -12.61
CA ARG A 93 -5.79 0.90 -12.01
C ARG A 93 -4.94 1.74 -12.97
N ASP A 94 -5.07 3.07 -12.84
CA ASP A 94 -4.34 4.03 -13.66
C ASP A 94 -2.83 4.03 -13.38
N ALA A 95 -2.02 4.31 -14.42
CA ALA A 95 -0.56 4.33 -14.37
C ALA A 95 0.00 5.21 -13.23
N ARG A 96 -0.61 6.38 -13.00
CA ARG A 96 -0.21 7.30 -11.92
C ARG A 96 -0.38 6.68 -10.53
N TYR A 97 -1.46 5.93 -10.35
CA TYR A 97 -1.73 5.24 -9.07
C TYR A 97 -0.74 4.10 -8.85
N ILE A 98 -0.41 3.36 -9.90
CA ILE A 98 0.56 2.26 -9.85
C ILE A 98 1.97 2.80 -9.57
N ALA A 99 2.38 3.86 -10.26
CA ALA A 99 3.66 4.53 -10.05
C ALA A 99 3.83 5.00 -8.59
N ALA A 100 2.79 5.65 -8.04
CA ALA A 100 2.80 6.11 -6.65
C ALA A 100 2.75 4.96 -5.63
N ALA A 101 1.97 3.90 -5.90
CA ALA A 101 1.77 2.78 -4.97
C ALA A 101 2.94 1.79 -4.94
N CYS A 102 3.69 1.69 -6.05
CA CYS A 102 4.80 0.76 -6.21
C CYS A 102 6.16 1.45 -6.24
N GLN A 103 6.22 2.79 -6.18
CA GLN A 103 7.46 3.56 -6.32
C GLN A 103 8.21 3.20 -7.62
N VAL A 104 7.44 3.12 -8.71
CA VAL A 104 7.88 2.78 -10.07
C VAL A 104 7.66 4.02 -10.94
N GLY A 105 8.45 4.23 -12.00
CA GLY A 105 8.26 5.38 -12.88
C GLY A 105 6.87 5.38 -13.53
N GLU A 106 6.26 6.56 -13.74
CA GLU A 106 4.96 6.65 -14.47
C GLU A 106 5.06 6.03 -15.88
N GLU A 107 6.21 6.15 -16.53
CA GLU A 107 6.49 5.57 -17.85
C GLU A 107 6.55 4.03 -17.81
N GLU A 108 7.16 3.46 -16.77
CA GLU A 108 7.26 2.02 -16.54
C GLU A 108 5.89 1.42 -16.17
N ALA A 109 5.09 2.15 -15.41
CA ALA A 109 3.72 1.76 -15.09
C ALA A 109 2.81 1.76 -16.32
N ASP A 110 2.94 2.75 -17.22
CA ASP A 110 2.17 2.80 -18.47
C ASP A 110 2.59 1.66 -19.43
N LEU A 111 3.89 1.35 -19.49
CA LEU A 111 4.40 0.19 -20.22
C LEU A 111 3.83 -1.14 -19.71
N LEU A 112 3.77 -1.33 -18.38
CA LEU A 112 3.18 -2.51 -17.75
C LEU A 112 1.69 -2.65 -18.10
N ILE A 113 0.91 -1.56 -18.02
CA ILE A 113 -0.51 -1.57 -18.38
C ILE A 113 -0.69 -1.93 -19.86
N ARG A 114 0.13 -1.37 -20.76
CA ARG A 114 0.06 -1.68 -22.21
C ARG A 114 0.43 -3.14 -22.51
N LEU A 115 1.40 -3.70 -21.80
CA LEU A 115 1.81 -5.11 -21.94
C LEU A 115 0.71 -6.08 -21.47
N LEU A 116 -0.02 -5.73 -20.41
CA LEU A 116 -1.08 -6.57 -19.83
C LEU A 116 -2.43 -6.46 -20.55
N ARG A 117 -2.65 -5.38 -21.32
CA ARG A 117 -3.90 -5.14 -22.07
C ARG A 117 -3.90 -5.76 -23.48
N LYS A 118 -2.83 -6.46 -23.85
CA LYS A 118 -2.67 -7.14 -25.15
C LYS A 118 -3.27 -8.53 -25.10
#